data_AF-A0A916DZE2-F1
#
_entry.id   AF-A0A916DZE2-F1
#
_cell.length_a   1.000
_cell.length_b   1.000
_cell.length_c   1.000
_cell.angle_alpha   90.00
_cell.angle_beta   90.00
_cell.angle_gamma   90.00
#
_symmetry.space_group_name_H-M   'P 1'
#
loop_
_entity.id
_entity.type
_entity.pdbx_description
1 polymer ?
#
loop_
_entity_poly.entity_id
_entity_poly.type
_entity_poly.pdbx_seq_one_letter_code
_entity_poly.pdbx_strand_id
1 'polypeptide(L)'
;MLENIVSEWVRCINEYYKINRDGIYRYVVPNIDNQLKDDMFEFVETNKILVQEQANTSIMQSHPQAYYTSRKFTEILAQEKSEIVVQEKSEILAQEKSECFECIIENK
;
A
#
# COMPACT_ATOMS: atom_id res chain seq x y z
N MET A 1 30.19 -25.30 -9.21
CA MET A 1 30.16 -23.85 -8.92
C MET A 1 28.73 -23.33 -8.94
N LEU A 2 28.01 -23.44 -10.07
CA LEU A 2 26.60 -23.03 -10.17
C LEU A 2 25.68 -23.76 -9.18
N GLU A 3 25.81 -25.09 -9.06
CA GLU A 3 25.01 -25.89 -8.11
C GLU A 3 25.16 -25.43 -6.65
N ASN A 4 26.36 -24.99 -6.27
CA ASN A 4 26.63 -24.48 -4.92
C ASN A 4 25.93 -23.13 -4.70
N ILE A 5 25.94 -22.25 -5.70
CA ILE A 5 25.26 -20.95 -5.66
C ILE A 5 23.74 -21.16 -5.55
N VAL A 6 23.18 -22.03 -6.38
CA VAL A 6 21.75 -22.35 -6.35
C VAL A 6 21.36 -22.99 -5.02
N SER A 7 22.18 -23.89 -4.48
CA SER A 7 21.91 -24.54 -3.19
C SER A 7 21.90 -23.55 -2.03
N GLU A 8 22.85 -22.62 -2.01
CA GLU A 8 22.92 -21.58 -0.99
C GLU A 8 21.75 -20.59 -1.08
N TRP A 9 21.33 -20.22 -2.29
CA TRP A 9 20.15 -19.38 -2.51
C TRP A 9 18.87 -20.05 -2.00
N VAL A 10 18.65 -21.32 -2.37
CA VAL A 10 17.51 -22.13 -1.89
C VAL A 10 17.55 -22.27 -0.36
N ARG A 11 18.73 -22.51 0.23
CA ARG A 11 18.90 -22.60 1.68
C ARG A 11 18.48 -21.30 2.38
N CYS A 12 18.92 -20.15 1.87
CA CYS A 12 18.61 -18.86 2.46
C CYS A 12 17.11 -18.55 2.43
N ILE A 13 16.45 -18.80 1.31
CA ILE A 13 15.00 -18.61 1.18
C ILE A 13 14.23 -19.54 2.12
N ASN A 14 14.61 -20.81 2.19
CA ASN A 14 13.94 -21.77 3.06
C ASN A 14 14.06 -21.39 4.53
N GLU A 15 15.25 -20.99 4.98
CA GLU A 15 15.43 -20.52 6.36
C GLU A 15 14.65 -19.22 6.60
N TYR A 16 14.57 -18.30 5.64
CA TYR A 16 13.75 -17.10 5.77
C TYR A 16 12.28 -17.42 6.06
N TYR A 17 11.66 -18.28 5.26
CA TYR A 17 10.25 -18.65 5.46
C TYR A 17 10.03 -19.50 6.72
N LYS A 18 11.01 -20.31 7.12
CA LYS A 18 10.96 -21.08 8.36
C LYS A 18 10.99 -20.17 9.59
N ILE A 19 11.83 -19.14 9.59
CA ILE A 19 11.94 -18.20 10.69
C ILE A 19 10.72 -17.27 10.74
N ASN A 20 10.25 -16.78 9.58
CA ASN A 20 9.13 -15.82 9.49
C ASN A 20 7.77 -16.51 9.26
N ARG A 21 7.62 -17.78 9.66
CA ARG A 21 6.41 -18.59 9.43
C ARG A 21 5.15 -18.01 10.09
N ASP A 22 5.33 -17.29 11.20
CA ASP A 22 4.28 -16.61 11.94
C ASP A 22 3.79 -15.32 11.25
N GLY A 23 4.38 -14.94 10.11
CA GLY A 23 4.06 -13.73 9.37
C GLY A 23 4.71 -12.47 9.95
N ILE A 24 5.53 -12.61 10.99
CA ILE A 24 6.30 -11.49 11.56
C ILE A 24 7.64 -11.44 10.85
N TYR A 25 7.67 -10.81 9.68
CA TYR A 25 8.82 -10.62 8.78
C TYR A 25 9.94 -9.73 9.35
N ARG A 26 10.29 -9.86 10.64
CA ARG A 26 11.33 -9.07 11.31
C ARG A 26 12.68 -9.76 11.32
N TYR A 27 12.72 -11.04 11.00
CA TYR A 27 13.91 -11.85 11.21
C TYR A 27 14.70 -12.02 9.92
N VAL A 28 15.98 -11.64 9.99
CA VAL A 28 16.97 -11.84 8.93
C VAL A 28 17.63 -13.21 9.15
N VAL A 29 17.84 -13.96 8.06
CA VAL A 29 18.61 -15.20 8.12
C VAL A 29 20.06 -14.86 8.51
N PRO A 30 20.60 -15.43 9.61
CA PRO A 30 21.96 -15.15 10.02
C PRO A 30 22.98 -15.82 9.09
N ASN A 31 24.19 -15.25 9.00
CA ASN A 31 25.32 -15.81 8.24
C ASN A 31 25.05 -15.98 6.72
N ILE A 32 24.41 -14.97 6.13
CA ILE A 32 24.24 -14.82 4.68
C ILE A 32 25.10 -13.64 4.21
N ASP A 33 25.63 -13.71 3.00
CA ASP A 33 26.30 -12.55 2.42
C ASP A 33 25.28 -11.44 2.09
N ASN A 34 25.76 -10.21 2.01
CA ASN A 34 24.89 -9.05 1.81
C ASN A 34 24.16 -9.08 0.46
N GLN A 35 24.77 -9.64 -0.60
CA GLN A 35 24.13 -9.72 -1.90
C GLN A 35 22.97 -10.72 -1.86
N LEU A 36 23.21 -11.92 -1.31
CA LEU A 36 22.19 -12.94 -1.17
C LEU A 36 21.05 -12.52 -0.25
N LYS A 37 21.36 -11.69 0.75
CA LYS A 37 20.36 -11.03 1.59
C LYS A 37 19.46 -10.11 0.79
N ASP A 38 20.04 -9.21 0.01
CA ASP A 38 19.29 -8.24 -0.79
C ASP A 38 18.44 -8.95 -1.85
N ASP A 39 19.02 -9.92 -2.56
CA ASP A 39 18.33 -10.76 -3.54
C ASP A 39 17.15 -11.52 -2.92
N MET A 40 17.33 -12.07 -1.72
CA MET A 40 16.26 -12.76 -0.97
C MET A 40 15.13 -11.80 -0.60
N PHE A 41 15.45 -10.58 -0.14
CA PHE A 41 14.43 -9.58 0.19
C PHE A 41 13.65 -9.13 -1.04
N GLU A 42 14.33 -8.89 -2.16
CA GLU A 42 13.69 -8.54 -3.43
C GLU A 42 12.74 -9.66 -3.90
N PHE A 43 13.18 -10.92 -3.82
CA PHE A 43 12.37 -12.08 -4.14
C PHE A 43 11.10 -12.16 -3.26
N VAL A 44 11.24 -12.01 -1.94
CA VAL A 44 10.12 -12.10 -1.00
C VAL A 44 9.11 -10.98 -1.23
N GLU A 45 9.57 -9.74 -1.43
CA GLU A 45 8.68 -8.60 -1.68
C GLU A 45 7.93 -8.78 -3.00
N THR A 46 8.63 -9.20 -4.05
CA THR A 46 8.02 -9.47 -5.36
C THR A 46 7.02 -10.63 -5.27
N ASN A 47 7.33 -11.69 -4.52
CA ASN A 47 6.41 -12.80 -4.30
C ASN A 47 5.13 -12.35 -3.59
N LYS A 48 5.24 -11.47 -2.59
CA LYS A 48 4.09 -10.90 -1.87
C LYS A 48 3.19 -10.08 -2.79
N ILE A 49 3.78 -9.24 -3.66
CA ILE A 49 3.04 -8.47 -4.67
C ILE A 49 2.34 -9.42 -5.65
N LEU A 50 3.06 -10.43 -6.15
CA LEU A 50 2.51 -11.42 -7.08
C LEU A 50 1.32 -12.19 -6.50
N VAL A 51 1.42 -12.64 -5.24
CA VAL A 51 0.32 -13.32 -4.54
C VAL A 51 -0.90 -12.40 -4.43
N GLN A 52 -0.69 -11.12 -4.14
CA GLN A 52 -1.77 -10.14 -4.08
C GLN A 52 -2.43 -9.92 -5.44
N GLU A 53 -1.64 -9.78 -6.51
CA GLU A 53 -2.15 -9.63 -7.88
C GLU A 53 -2.94 -10.85 -8.34
N GLN A 54 -2.45 -12.05 -8.02
CA GLN A 54 -3.14 -13.30 -8.33
C GLN A 54 -4.46 -13.41 -7.57
N ALA A 55 -4.49 -13.05 -6.28
CA ALA A 55 -5.71 -13.02 -5.49
C ALA A 55 -6.72 -12.02 -6.07
N ASN A 56 -6.27 -10.80 -6.42
CA ASN A 56 -7.12 -9.79 -7.06
C ASN A 56 -7.68 -10.27 -8.40
N THR A 57 -6.85 -10.92 -9.22
CA THR A 57 -7.27 -11.52 -10.49
C THR A 57 -8.31 -12.62 -10.27
N SER A 58 -8.09 -13.49 -9.28
CA SER A 58 -9.02 -14.55 -8.91
C SER A 58 -10.36 -14.00 -8.43
N ILE A 59 -10.36 -12.94 -7.60
CA ILE A 59 -11.58 -12.25 -7.16
C ILE A 59 -12.32 -11.65 -8.36
N MET A 60 -11.60 -11.00 -9.27
CA MET A 60 -12.19 -10.40 -10.48
C MET A 60 -12.82 -11.47 -11.39
N GLN A 61 -12.22 -12.66 -11.50
CA GLN A 61 -12.74 -13.76 -12.31
C GLN A 61 -13.91 -14.51 -11.66
N SER A 62 -13.83 -14.79 -10.36
CA SER A 62 -14.84 -15.59 -9.64
C SER A 62 -16.09 -14.79 -9.30
N HIS A 63 -15.93 -13.51 -8.96
CA HIS A 63 -17.02 -12.64 -8.50
C HIS A 63 -17.06 -11.30 -9.25
N PRO A 64 -17.22 -11.31 -10.59
CA PRO A 64 -17.13 -10.11 -11.42
C PRO A 64 -18.15 -9.03 -11.04
N GLN A 65 -19.37 -9.42 -10.65
CA GLN A 65 -20.40 -8.46 -10.21
C GLN A 65 -20.04 -7.79 -8.88
N ALA A 66 -19.62 -8.56 -7.88
CA ALA A 66 -19.25 -8.02 -6.57
C ALA A 66 -18.01 -7.12 -6.68
N TYR A 67 -17.00 -7.52 -7.46
CA TYR A 67 -15.83 -6.71 -7.76
C TYR A 67 -16.21 -5.40 -8.46
N TYR A 68 -17.03 -5.46 -9.52
CA TYR A 68 -17.49 -4.27 -10.24
C TYR A 68 -18.24 -3.31 -9.33
N THR A 69 -19.16 -3.81 -8.52
CA THR A 69 -19.92 -3.01 -7.56
C THR A 69 -18.99 -2.39 -6.51
N SER A 70 -18.10 -3.17 -5.88
CA SER A 70 -17.15 -2.66 -4.88
C SER A 70 -16.21 -1.59 -5.44
N ARG A 71 -15.72 -1.79 -6.67
CA ARG A 71 -14.89 -0.82 -7.38
C ARG A 71 -15.66 0.48 -7.64
N LYS A 72 -16.87 0.40 -8.20
CA LYS A 72 -17.72 1.56 -8.42
C LYS A 72 -18.03 2.33 -7.14
N PHE A 73 -18.33 1.63 -6.04
CA PHE A 73 -18.56 2.26 -4.75
C PHE A 73 -17.32 3.00 -4.24
N THR A 74 -16.12 2.42 -4.41
CA THR A 74 -14.87 3.06 -3.99
C THR A 74 -14.59 4.33 -4.80
N GLU A 75 -14.84 4.30 -6.11
CA GLU A 75 -14.70 5.47 -6.99
C GLU A 75 -15.67 6.60 -6.58
N ILE A 76 -16.93 6.28 -6.28
CA ILE A 76 -17.93 7.25 -5.78
C ILE A 76 -17.48 7.86 -4.45
N LEU A 77 -17.07 7.05 -3.48
CA LEU A 77 -16.61 7.53 -2.17
C LEU A 77 -15.39 8.45 -2.29
N ALA A 78 -14.46 8.15 -3.20
CA ALA A 78 -13.29 9.01 -3.44
C ALA A 78 -13.70 10.36 -4.05
N GLN A 79 -14.66 10.36 -4.97
CA GLN A 79 -15.19 11.57 -5.58
C GLN A 79 -15.93 12.43 -4.54
N GLU A 80 -16.87 11.87 -3.78
CA GLU A 80 -17.60 12.57 -2.73
C GLU A 80 -16.65 13.19 -1.69
N LYS A 81 -15.62 12.45 -1.27
CA LYS A 81 -14.62 12.97 -0.34
C LYS A 81 -13.87 14.17 -0.91
N SER A 82 -13.54 14.15 -2.21
CA SER A 82 -12.90 15.29 -2.87
C SER A 82 -13.83 16.50 -2.93
N GLU A 83 -15.11 16.28 -3.25
CA GLU A 83 -16.12 17.34 -3.33
C GLU A 83 -16.36 17.99 -1.96
N ILE A 84 -16.48 17.19 -0.89
CA ILE A 84 -16.62 17.69 0.50
C ILE A 84 -15.41 18.56 0.88
N VAL A 85 -14.19 18.11 0.60
CA VAL A 85 -12.97 18.87 0.92
C VAL A 85 -12.91 20.19 0.15
N VAL A 86 -13.40 20.23 -1.10
CA VAL A 86 -13.49 21.48 -1.88
C VAL A 86 -14.54 22.41 -1.27
N GLN A 87 -15.69 21.87 -0.89
CA GLN A 87 -16.78 22.64 -0.29
C GLN A 87 -16.38 23.26 1.05
N GLU A 88 -15.82 22.47 1.98
CA GLU A 88 -15.33 22.95 3.28
C GLU A 88 -14.31 24.07 3.13
N LYS A 89 -13.35 23.93 2.20
CA LYS A 89 -12.35 24.97 1.92
C LYS A 89 -12.98 26.25 1.39
N SER A 90 -14.02 26.15 0.58
CA SER A 90 -14.72 27.32 0.03
C SER A 90 -15.51 28.09 1.10
N GLU A 91 -16.11 27.38 2.05
CA GLU A 91 -16.84 27.95 3.18
C GLU A 91 -15.90 28.65 4.16
N ILE A 92 -14.77 28.02 4.50
CA ILE A 92 -13.72 28.63 5.33
C ILE A 92 -13.22 29.93 4.69
N LEU A 93 -12.95 29.92 3.37
CA LEU A 93 -12.49 31.11 2.65
C LEU A 93 -13.55 32.24 2.66
N ALA A 94 -14.84 31.90 2.59
CA ALA A 94 -15.91 32.88 2.65
C ALA A 94 -16.02 33.51 4.04
N GLN A 95 -15.88 32.69 5.10
CA GLN A 95 -15.90 33.12 6.49
C GLN A 95 -14.71 34.02 6.84
N GLU A 96 -13.48 33.63 6.46
CA GLU A 96 -12.28 34.45 6.67
C GLU A 96 -12.41 35.81 5.99
N LYS A 97 -12.99 35.84 4.79
CA LYS A 97 -13.24 37.10 4.07
C LYS A 97 -14.26 37.96 4.80
N SER A 98 -15.37 37.41 5.28
CA SER A 98 -16.37 38.20 6.02
C SER A 98 -15.81 38.75 7.33
N GLU A 99 -15.07 37.95 8.10
CA GLU A 99 -14.45 38.39 9.36
C GLU A 99 -13.42 39.52 9.12
N CYS A 100 -12.64 39.42 8.04
CA CYS A 100 -11.72 40.48 7.62
C CYS A 100 -12.47 41.78 7.25
N PHE A 101 -13.60 41.67 6.54
CA PHE A 101 -14.44 42.83 6.22
C PHE A 101 -15.05 43.47 7.47
N GLU A 102 -15.56 42.70 8.42
CA GLU A 102 -16.11 43.24 9.69
C GLU A 102 -15.05 43.98 10.50
N CYS A 103 -13.84 43.42 10.62
CA CYS A 103 -12.72 44.07 11.32
C CYS A 103 -12.35 45.44 10.71
N ILE A 104 -12.48 45.59 9.39
CA ILE A 104 -12.19 46.87 8.70
C ILE A 104 -13.29 47.91 8.97
N ILE A 105 -14.54 47.48 9.16
CA ILE A 105 -15.67 48.37 9.43
C ILE A 105 -15.69 48.81 10.90
N GLU A 106 -15.33 47.94 11.85
CA GLU A 106 -15.29 48.28 13.28
C GLU A 106 -14.14 49.20 13.70
N ASN A 107 -13.06 49.28 12.91
CA ASN A 107 -11.88 50.12 13.19
C ASN A 107 -11.90 51.49 12.47
N LYS A 108 -13.06 51.94 11.98
CA LYS A 108 -13.28 53.28 11.39
C LYS A 108 -14.04 54.19 12.34
#